data_AF-A0A494VW60-F1
#
_entry.id   AF-A0A494VW60-F1
#
_cell.length_a   1.000
_cell.length_b   1.000
_cell.length_c   1.000
_cell.angle_alpha   90.00
_cell.angle_beta   90.00
_cell.angle_gamma   90.00
#
_symmetry.space_group_name_H-M   'P 1'
#
loop_
_entity.id
_entity.type
_entity.pdbx_description
1 polymer ?
#
loop_
_entity_poly.entity_id
_entity_poly.type
_entity_poly.pdbx_seq_one_letter_code
_entity_poly.pdbx_strand_id
1 'polypeptide(L)' 'MGADEKNDAEALHKLRHDIKNQLSNIILALEQLRYEIPNPSTDVLFYIDTITISSNRINSLLKDTE' A
#
# COMPACT_ATOMS: atom_id res chain seq x y z
N MET A 1 15.27 19.08 -24.92
CA MET A 1 14.68 18.10 -23.97
C MET A 1 15.07 18.58 -22.59
N GLY A 2 14.15 19.01 -21.72
CA GLY A 2 14.61 19.59 -20.44
C GLY A 2 13.56 20.20 -19.49
N ALA A 3 12.31 20.36 -19.90
CA ALA A 3 11.24 20.83 -19.02
C ALA A 3 10.15 19.76 -18.80
N ASP A 4 9.66 19.13 -19.88
CA ASP A 4 8.62 18.10 -19.79
C ASP A 4 9.07 16.84 -19.02
N GLU A 5 10.27 16.31 -19.30
CA GLU A 5 10.79 15.11 -18.60
C GLU A 5 10.97 15.32 -17.10
N LYS A 6 11.28 16.55 -16.67
CA LYS A 6 11.44 16.89 -15.24
C LYS A 6 10.08 16.94 -14.54
N ASN A 7 9.07 17.51 -15.19
CA ASN A 7 7.70 17.52 -14.69
C ASN A 7 7.12 16.11 -14.59
N ASP A 8 7.42 15.24 -15.56
CA ASP A 8 6.95 13.85 -15.56
C ASP A 8 7.58 13.03 -14.42
N ALA A 9 8.88 13.23 -14.14
CA ALA A 9 9.56 12.58 -13.02
C ALA A 9 9.00 13.05 -11.66
N GLU A 10 8.73 14.35 -11.51
CA GLU A 10 8.12 14.91 -10.30
C GLU A 10 6.68 14.41 -10.10
N ALA A 11 5.89 14.34 -11.18
CA ALA A 11 4.54 13.78 -11.16
C ALA A 11 4.53 12.30 -10.76
N LEU A 12 5.45 11.50 -11.31
CA LEU A 12 5.59 10.09 -10.97
C LEU A 12 6.02 9.89 -9.51
N HIS A 13 6.94 10.73 -9.01
CA HIS A 13 7.37 10.69 -7.62
C HIS A 13 6.21 11.02 -6.67
N LYS A 14 5.41 12.05 -7.00
CA LYS A 14 4.22 12.41 -6.23
C LYS A 14 3.18 11.28 -6.22
N LEU A 15 2.90 10.69 -7.38
CA LEU A 15 2.00 9.54 -7.50
C LEU A 15 2.48 8.36 -6.64
N ARG A 16 3.79 8.05 -6.68
CA ARG A 16 4.40 6.99 -5.87
C ARG A 16 4.24 7.25 -4.37
N HIS A 17 4.47 8.48 -3.94
CA HIS A 17 4.26 8.90 -2.56
C HIS A 17 2.80 8.73 -2.13
N ASP A 18 1.85 9.18 -2.95
CA ASP A 18 0.42 9.11 -2.63
C ASP A 18 -0.06 7.67 -2.54
N ILE A 19 0.41 6.78 -3.43
CA ILE A 19 0.10 5.34 -3.35
C ILE A 19 0.70 4.72 -2.08
N LYS A 20 1.98 5.01 -1.75
CA LYS A 20 2.61 4.53 -0.52
C LYS A 20 1.81 4.93 0.71
N ASN A 21 1.34 6.18 0.76
CA ASN A 21 0.50 6.67 1.86
C ASN A 21 -0.83 5.90 1.98
N GLN A 22 -1.52 5.64 0.86
CA GLN A 22 -2.75 4.84 0.88
C GLN A 22 -2.50 3.40 1.35
N LEU A 23 -1.41 2.77 0.91
CA LEU A 23 -1.05 1.43 1.35
C LEU A 23 -0.76 1.38 2.85
N SER A 24 -0.06 2.38 3.39
CA SER A 24 0.17 2.51 4.83
C SER A 24 -1.14 2.63 5.61
N ASN A 25 -2.08 3.44 5.12
CA ASN A 25 -3.40 3.59 5.76
C ASN A 25 -4.20 2.28 5.73
N ILE A 26 -4.18 1.54 4.62
CA ILE A 26 -4.84 0.23 4.51
C ILE A 26 -4.24 -0.76 5.51
N ILE A 27 -2.92 -0.87 5.57
CA ILE A 27 -2.24 -1.79 6.49
C ILE A 27 -2.61 -1.46 7.94
N LEU A 28 -2.57 -0.18 8.33
CA LEU A 28 -2.94 0.25 9.67
C LEU A 28 -4.41 -0.09 9.99
N ALA A 29 -5.33 0.17 9.06
CA ALA A 29 -6.75 -0.15 9.26
C ALA A 29 -6.97 -1.67 9.43
N LEU A 30 -6.28 -2.50 8.65
CA LEU A 30 -6.35 -3.96 8.77
C LEU A 30 -5.78 -4.46 10.11
N GLU A 31 -4.70 -3.86 10.60
CA GLU A 31 -4.15 -4.18 11.91
C GLU A 31 -5.15 -3.88 13.03
N GLN A 32 -5.80 -2.70 13.02
CA GLN A 32 -6.83 -2.37 14.00
C GLN A 32 -8.05 -3.29 13.89
N LEU A 33 -8.49 -3.59 12.66
CA LEU A 33 -9.64 -4.45 12.42
C LEU A 33 -9.47 -5.86 13.02
N ARG A 34 -8.25 -6.41 13.05
CA ARG A 34 -7.98 -7.70 13.71
C ARG A 34 -8.33 -7.70 15.19
N TYR A 35 -8.16 -6.57 15.87
CA TYR A 35 -8.47 -6.43 17.29
C TYR A 35 -9.94 -6.09 17.55
N GLU A 36 -10.62 -5.48 16.57
CA GLU A 36 -12.05 -5.14 16.69
C GLU A 36 -12.99 -6.33 16.48
N ILE A 37 -12.55 -7.38 15.79
CA ILE A 37 -13.36 -8.57 15.52
C ILE A 37 -13.14 -9.62 16.63
N PRO A 38 -14.11 -9.87 17.52
CA PRO A 38 -14.00 -10.91 18.53
C PRO A 38 -14.09 -12.30 17.88
N ASN A 39 -13.16 -13.19 18.23
CA ASN A 39 -13.09 -14.58 17.73
C ASN A 39 -13.20 -14.67 16.20
N PRO A 40 -12.29 -14.02 15.44
CA PRO A 40 -12.36 -14.01 13.98
C PRO A 40 -12.28 -15.43 13.43
N SER A 41 -13.11 -15.73 12.42
CA SER A 41 -13.03 -17.01 11.72
C SER A 41 -11.72 -17.12 10.93
N THR A 42 -11.34 -18.33 10.55
CA THR A 42 -10.18 -18.57 9.69
C THR A 42 -10.28 -17.81 8.37
N ASP A 43 -11.47 -17.69 7.79
CA ASP A 43 -11.68 -16.94 6.55
C ASP A 43 -11.42 -15.44 6.72
N VAL A 44 -11.89 -14.86 7.84
CA VAL A 44 -11.62 -13.45 8.16
C VAL A 44 -10.12 -13.21 8.29
N LEU A 45 -9.41 -14.06 9.04
CA LEU A 45 -7.96 -13.97 9.19
C LEU A 45 -7.26 -14.09 7.82
N PHE A 46 -7.69 -15.05 7.00
CA PHE A 46 -7.16 -15.25 5.66
C PHE A 46 -7.34 -14.02 4.77
N TYR A 47 -8.50 -13.37 4.79
CA TYR A 47 -8.74 -12.15 4.01
C TYR A 47 -7.87 -11.00 4.49
N ILE A 48 -7.77 -10.78 5.80
CA ILE A 48 -6.93 -9.72 6.36
C ILE A 48 -5.46 -9.97 5.98
N ASP A 49 -4.95 -11.19 6.16
CA ASP A 49 -3.59 -11.59 5.77
C ASP A 49 -3.35 -11.36 4.27
N THR A 50 -4.29 -11.78 3.41
CA THR A 50 -4.18 -11.64 1.96
C THR A 50 -4.09 -10.19 1.53
N ILE A 51 -4.92 -9.30 2.11
CA ILE A 51 -4.88 -7.87 1.79
C ILE A 51 -3.60 -7.23 2.31
N THR A 52 -3.14 -7.58 3.52
CA THR A 52 -1.86 -7.12 4.08
C THR A 52 -0.68 -7.52 3.18
N ILE A 53 -0.60 -8.80 2.78
CA ILE A 53 0.45 -9.32 1.90
C ILE A 53 0.45 -8.59 0.55
N SER A 54 -0.73 -8.41 -0.05
CA SER A 54 -0.87 -7.72 -1.34
C SER A 54 -0.42 -6.26 -1.25
N SER A 55 -0.82 -5.57 -0.18
CA SER A 55 -0.46 -4.16 0.06
C SER A 55 1.06 -4.01 0.23
N ASN A 56 1.68 -4.91 0.99
CA ASN A 56 3.13 -4.95 1.14
C ASN A 56 3.85 -5.25 -0.17
N ARG A 57 3.31 -6.16 -1.00
CA ARG A 57 3.88 -6.46 -2.31
C ARG A 57 3.85 -5.26 -3.25
N ILE A 58 2.73 -4.52 -3.30
CA ILE A 58 2.63 -3.29 -4.08
C ILE A 58 3.65 -2.26 -3.57
N ASN A 59 3.77 -2.11 -2.24
CA ASN A 59 4.75 -1.18 -1.65
C ASN A 59 6.21 -1.55 -2.03
N SER A 60 6.55 -2.84 -2.08
CA SER A 60 7.85 -3.30 -2.56
C SER A 60 8.07 -2.99 -4.04
N LEU A 61 7.07 -3.25 -4.90
CA LEU A 61 7.17 -2.95 -6.34
C LEU A 61 7.42 -1.45 -6.59
N LEU A 62 6.84 -0.58 -5.77
CA LEU A 62 7.08 0.86 -5.80
C LEU A 62 8.47 1.29 -5.29
N LYS A 63 9.26 0.40 -4.69
CA LYS A 63 10.66 0.66 -4.32
C LYS A 63 11.61 0.18 -5.41
N ASP A 64 11.31 -0.95 -6.06
CA ASP A 64 12.15 -1.57 -7.10
C ASP A 64 12.14 -0.81 -8.44
N THR A 65 11.41 0.31 -8.55
CA THR A 65 11.33 1.16 -9.76
C THR A 65 12.23 2.40 -9.70
N GLU A 66 13.31 2.35 -8.92
CA GLU A 66 14.41 3.34 -8.89
C GLU A 66 15.67 2.73 -9.51
#